data_AF-A0ABD6IFM8-F1
#
_entry.id   AF-A0ABD6IFM8-F1
#
_cell.length_a   1.000
_cell.length_b   1.000
_cell.length_c   1.000
_cell.angle_alpha   90.00
_cell.angle_beta   90.00
_cell.angle_gamma   90.00
#
_symmetry.space_group_name_H-M   'P 1'
#
loop_
_entity.id
_entity.type
_entity.pdbx_description
1 polymer ?
#
loop_
_entity_poly.entity_id
_entity_poly.type
_entity_poly.pdbx_seq_one_letter_code
_entity_poly.pdbx_strand_id
1 'polypeptide(L)'
;MYNVIRIMRDREREQFSTISFLTKLRWIFFGKLPLERKYKPKILEYLFMLFSSILIFICELILLIVIQNLQYLKNENTFLVNLVTKLKTFEVRILITILILSWIVQIFMSIHVFFILSKTEFNKTIALIAAISGIFLISPISLIFSLMAYQKNLLAFE
;
A
#
# COMPACT_ATOMS: atom_id res chain seq x y z
N MET A 1 -5.79 -47.92 13.97
CA MET A 1 -5.36 -46.53 14.21
C MET A 1 -4.22 -46.07 13.28
N TYR A 2 -3.19 -46.89 13.06
CA TYR A 2 -2.06 -46.59 12.16
C TYR A 2 -2.45 -46.31 10.69
N ASN A 3 -3.42 -47.05 10.13
CA ASN A 3 -3.87 -46.87 8.75
C ASN A 3 -4.64 -45.55 8.52
N VAL A 4 -5.35 -45.03 9.53
CA VAL A 4 -6.08 -43.76 9.41
C VAL A 4 -5.11 -42.59 9.36
N ILE A 5 -4.06 -42.64 10.18
CA ILE A 5 -2.98 -41.63 10.19
C ILE A 5 -2.21 -41.66 8.86
N ARG A 6 -2.00 -42.83 8.26
CA ARG A 6 -1.36 -42.97 6.96
C ARG A 6 -2.21 -42.40 5.82
N ILE A 7 -3.51 -42.71 5.81
CA ILE A 7 -4.45 -42.17 4.80
C ILE A 7 -4.61 -40.64 4.93
N MET A 8 -4.62 -40.09 6.15
CA MET A 8 -4.63 -38.64 6.34
C MET A 8 -3.32 -37.98 5.88
N ARG A 9 -2.17 -38.62 6.16
CA ARG A 9 -0.85 -38.16 5.71
C ARG A 9 -0.65 -38.24 4.20
N ASP A 10 -1.23 -39.26 3.56
CA ASP A 10 -1.17 -39.44 2.11
C ASP A 10 -2.14 -38.46 1.39
N ARG A 11 -3.31 -38.16 1.97
CA ARG A 11 -4.19 -37.06 1.49
C ARG A 11 -3.55 -35.68 1.61
N GLU A 12 -2.81 -35.42 2.69
CA GLU A 12 -2.03 -34.18 2.82
C GLU A 12 -0.95 -34.08 1.74
N ARG A 13 -0.28 -35.20 1.40
CA ARG A 13 0.72 -35.24 0.32
C ARG A 13 0.12 -35.08 -1.08
N GLU A 14 -1.06 -35.66 -1.34
CA GLU A 14 -1.79 -35.49 -2.60
C GLU A 14 -2.30 -34.06 -2.79
N GLN A 15 -2.69 -33.33 -1.73
CA GLN A 15 -3.06 -31.90 -1.84
C GLN A 15 -1.89 -30.97 -2.22
N PHE A 16 -0.64 -31.39 -2.00
CA PHE A 16 0.54 -30.67 -2.49
C PHE A 16 0.98 -31.10 -3.90
N SER A 17 0.29 -32.05 -4.53
CA SER A 17 0.59 -32.44 -5.90
C SER A 17 0.15 -31.33 -6.87
N THR A 18 1.17 -30.61 -7.35
CA THR A 18 1.11 -29.62 -8.44
C THR A 18 0.22 -28.39 -8.19
N ILE A 19 0.65 -27.52 -7.27
CA ILE A 19 0.21 -26.12 -7.27
C ILE A 19 0.42 -25.53 -8.67
N SER A 20 -0.67 -25.09 -9.31
CA SER A 20 -0.63 -24.58 -10.69
C SER A 20 0.34 -23.41 -10.83
N PHE A 21 0.95 -23.24 -12.01
CA PHE A 21 1.87 -22.12 -12.27
C PHE A 21 1.20 -20.76 -12.00
N LEU A 22 -0.09 -20.62 -12.33
CA LEU A 22 -0.88 -19.43 -12.02
C LEU A 22 -0.96 -19.16 -10.51
N THR A 23 -1.11 -20.21 -9.70
CA THR A 23 -1.12 -20.10 -8.25
C THR A 23 0.24 -19.69 -7.70
N LYS A 24 1.34 -20.19 -8.27
CA LYS A 24 2.71 -19.79 -7.91
C LYS A 24 2.98 -18.33 -8.28
N LEU A 25 2.55 -17.90 -9.46
CA LEU A 25 2.70 -16.52 -9.92
C LEU A 25 1.86 -15.57 -9.05
N ARG A 26 0.63 -15.94 -8.71
CA ARG A 26 -0.20 -15.23 -7.72
C ARG A 26 0.51 -15.09 -6.38
N TRP A 27 1.16 -16.14 -5.88
CA TRP A 27 1.87 -16.08 -4.60
C TRP A 27 3.05 -15.10 -4.60
N ILE A 28 3.71 -14.91 -5.74
CA ILE A 28 4.82 -13.95 -5.87
C ILE A 28 4.28 -12.51 -5.84
N PHE A 29 3.22 -12.22 -6.59
CA PHE A 29 2.72 -10.85 -6.72
C PHE A 29 1.73 -10.43 -5.63
N PHE A 30 0.79 -11.30 -5.27
CA PHE A 30 -0.32 -11.00 -4.35
C PHE A 30 -0.21 -11.74 -3.00
N GLY A 31 0.78 -12.63 -2.87
CA GLY A 31 0.91 -13.50 -1.71
C GLY A 31 -0.08 -14.67 -1.70
N LYS A 32 0.01 -15.49 -0.65
CA LYS A 32 -0.95 -16.59 -0.41
C LYS A 32 -2.32 -16.04 -0.04
N LEU A 33 -3.41 -16.78 -0.29
CA LEU A 33 -4.74 -16.36 0.18
C LEU A 33 -4.79 -16.35 1.73
N PRO A 34 -5.68 -15.56 2.36
CA PRO A 34 -5.78 -15.51 3.82
C PRO A 34 -5.98 -16.87 4.49
N LEU A 35 -6.70 -17.78 3.84
CA LEU A 35 -6.95 -19.15 4.30
C LEU A 35 -5.73 -20.08 4.12
N GLU A 36 -4.78 -19.72 3.26
CA GLU A 36 -3.56 -20.48 2.94
C GLU A 36 -2.35 -20.02 3.78
N ARG A 37 -2.48 -18.96 4.59
CA ARG A 37 -1.38 -18.39 5.38
C ARG A 37 -1.33 -18.99 6.78
N LYS A 38 -0.14 -19.44 7.18
CA LYS A 38 0.13 -20.01 8.53
C LYS A 38 0.28 -18.92 9.61
N TYR A 39 0.58 -17.67 9.22
CA TYR A 39 0.79 -16.52 10.09
C TYR A 39 -0.04 -15.33 9.61
N LYS A 40 -0.48 -14.47 10.53
CA LYS A 40 -1.34 -13.33 10.21
C LYS A 40 -0.49 -12.19 9.60
N PRO A 41 -0.70 -11.82 8.33
CA PRO A 41 0.30 -11.03 7.57
C PRO A 41 0.10 -9.53 7.71
N LYS A 42 -1.08 -9.12 8.17
CA LYS A 42 -1.70 -7.82 7.92
C LYS A 42 -0.89 -6.62 8.37
N ILE A 43 -0.04 -6.81 9.37
CA ILE A 43 0.72 -5.74 10.01
C ILE A 43 1.69 -5.10 9.01
N LEU A 44 2.30 -5.92 8.13
CA LEU A 44 3.28 -5.44 7.16
C LEU A 44 2.64 -4.57 6.09
N GLU A 45 1.48 -4.95 5.55
CA GLU A 45 0.81 -4.14 4.52
C GLU A 45 0.42 -2.75 5.07
N TYR A 46 -0.13 -2.67 6.29
CA TYR A 46 -0.45 -1.38 6.92
C TYR A 46 0.79 -0.55 7.24
N LEU A 47 1.88 -1.21 7.65
CA LEU A 47 3.16 -0.53 7.92
C LEU A 47 3.74 0.08 6.63
N PHE A 48 3.73 -0.67 5.52
CA PHE A 48 4.15 -0.15 4.23
C PHE A 48 3.27 1.00 3.76
N MET A 49 1.95 0.87 3.85
CA MET A 49 1.01 1.97 3.53
C MET A 49 1.31 3.23 4.34
N LEU A 50 1.57 3.08 5.64
CA LEU A 50 1.90 4.21 6.51
C LEU A 50 3.19 4.89 6.05
N PHE A 51 4.25 4.14 5.76
CA PHE A 51 5.51 4.71 5.30
C PHE A 51 5.39 5.40 3.93
N SER A 52 4.70 4.80 2.97
CA SER A 52 4.45 5.45 1.68
C SER A 52 3.57 6.69 1.82
N SER A 53 2.54 6.67 2.69
CA SER A 53 1.74 7.86 2.98
C SER A 53 2.57 9.01 3.58
N ILE A 54 3.54 8.71 4.46
CA ILE A 54 4.47 9.72 5.00
C ILE A 54 5.33 10.34 3.88
N LEU A 55 5.92 9.50 3.01
CA LEU A 55 6.75 9.98 1.90
C LEU A 55 5.95 10.85 0.93
N ILE A 56 4.74 10.41 0.58
CA ILE A 56 3.82 11.17 -0.28
C ILE A 56 3.49 12.52 0.38
N PHE A 57 3.14 12.54 1.67
CA PHE A 57 2.81 13.76 2.39
C PHE A 57 3.97 14.77 2.40
N ILE A 58 5.20 14.31 2.65
CA ILE A 58 6.38 15.18 2.61
C ILE A 58 6.59 15.75 1.20
N CYS A 59 6.46 14.92 0.15
CA CYS A 59 6.59 15.37 -1.23
C CYS A 59 5.50 16.38 -1.60
N GLU A 60 4.25 16.16 -1.19
CA GLU A 60 3.14 17.08 -1.41
C GLU A 60 3.37 18.44 -0.73
N LEU A 61 3.86 18.46 0.52
CA LEU A 61 4.19 19.71 1.21
C LEU A 61 5.28 20.49 0.47
N ILE A 62 6.34 19.83 0.03
CA ILE A 62 7.43 20.49 -0.71
C ILE A 62 6.91 21.01 -2.06
N LEU A 63 6.10 20.24 -2.80
CA LEU A 63 5.48 20.70 -4.05
C LEU A 63 4.57 21.91 -3.83
N LEU A 64 3.80 21.92 -2.74
CA LEU A 64 2.92 23.03 -2.39
C LEU A 64 3.74 24.31 -2.13
N ILE A 65 4.86 24.21 -1.41
CA ILE A 65 5.80 25.32 -1.21
C ILE A 65 6.37 25.81 -2.54
N VAL A 66 6.76 24.90 -3.44
CA VAL A 66 7.26 25.26 -4.78
C VAL A 66 6.18 26.03 -5.56
N ILE A 67 4.93 25.57 -5.54
CA ILE A 67 3.81 26.23 -6.21
C ILE A 67 3.53 27.61 -5.61
N GLN A 68 3.53 27.74 -4.29
CA GLN A 68 3.35 29.02 -3.60
C GLN A 68 4.44 30.01 -3.99
N ASN A 69 5.71 29.59 -3.97
CA ASN A 69 6.83 30.44 -4.37
C ASN A 69 6.70 30.95 -5.82
N LEU A 70 6.13 30.16 -6.72
CA LEU A 70 5.86 30.58 -8.10
C LEU A 70 4.74 31.63 -8.19
N GLN A 71 3.76 31.61 -7.30
CA GLN A 71 2.68 32.62 -7.25
C GLN A 71 3.18 33.97 -6.73
N TYR A 72 4.16 33.98 -5.82
CA TYR A 72 4.73 35.22 -5.28
C TYR A 72 5.67 35.94 -6.25
N LEU A 73 6.15 35.26 -7.30
CA LEU A 73 6.94 35.87 -8.36
C LEU A 73 6.05 36.73 -9.26
N LYS A 74 5.96 38.03 -8.96
CA LYS A 74 5.24 39.09 -9.71
C LYS A 74 5.75 39.34 -11.15
N ASN A 75 6.51 38.44 -11.76
CA ASN A 75 6.98 38.64 -13.12
C ASN A 75 5.84 38.41 -14.13
N GLU A 76 5.80 39.24 -15.18
CA GLU A 76 4.74 39.27 -16.22
C GLU A 76 4.61 37.98 -17.04
N ASN A 77 5.58 37.06 -16.92
CA ASN A 77 5.49 35.74 -17.52
C ASN A 77 4.32 34.95 -16.92
N THR A 78 3.46 34.41 -17.78
CA THR A 78 2.34 33.57 -17.37
C THR A 78 2.81 32.47 -16.43
N PHE A 79 2.09 32.28 -15.31
CA PHE A 79 2.38 31.29 -14.26
C PHE A 79 2.77 29.90 -14.81
N LEU A 80 2.14 29.49 -15.92
CA LEU A 80 2.42 28.24 -16.61
C LEU A 80 3.86 28.13 -17.13
N VAL A 81 4.43 29.20 -17.67
CA VAL A 81 5.82 29.19 -18.16
C VAL A 81 6.79 28.98 -17.00
N ASN A 82 6.57 29.67 -15.88
CA ASN A 82 7.39 29.53 -14.68
C ASN A 82 7.23 28.14 -14.03
N LEU A 83 6.04 27.55 -14.10
CA LEU A 83 5.80 26.18 -13.65
C LEU A 83 6.58 25.18 -14.52
N VAL A 84 6.49 25.29 -15.84
CA VAL A 84 7.19 24.39 -16.77
C VAL A 84 8.70 24.49 -16.62
N THR A 85 9.26 25.69 -16.43
CA THR A 85 10.69 25.85 -16.17
C THR A 85 11.09 25.21 -14.85
N LYS A 86 10.27 25.35 -13.79
CA LYS A 86 10.55 24.74 -12.49
C LYS A 86 10.43 23.22 -12.52
N LEU A 87 9.45 22.65 -13.23
CA LEU A 87 9.32 21.19 -13.45
C LEU A 87 10.49 20.59 -14.23
N LYS A 88 11.22 21.39 -15.01
CA LYS A 88 12.44 20.93 -15.71
C LYS A 88 13.66 20.85 -14.80
N THR A 89 13.63 21.44 -13.61
CA THR A 89 14.74 21.37 -12.67
C THR A 89 14.93 19.95 -12.12
N PHE A 90 16.18 19.56 -11.91
CA PHE A 90 16.54 18.20 -11.48
C PHE A 90 15.91 17.83 -10.13
N GLU A 91 15.92 18.75 -9.17
CA GLU A 91 15.36 18.57 -7.83
C GLU A 91 13.87 18.20 -7.88
N VAL A 92 13.08 18.95 -8.64
CA VAL A 92 11.63 18.72 -8.77
C VAL A 92 11.35 17.40 -9.48
N ARG A 93 12.17 17.02 -10.47
CA ARG A 93 12.04 15.72 -11.15
C ARG A 93 12.31 14.54 -10.24
N ILE A 94 13.34 14.62 -9.40
CA ILE A 94 13.60 13.58 -8.38
C ILE A 94 12.39 13.48 -7.46
N LEU A 95 11.89 14.62 -6.98
CA LEU A 95 10.78 14.63 -6.05
C LEU A 95 9.50 14.03 -6.65
N ILE A 96 9.17 14.36 -7.90
CA ILE A 96 8.06 13.74 -8.63
C ILE A 96 8.28 12.23 -8.81
N THR A 97 9.51 11.81 -9.06
CA THR A 97 9.84 10.38 -9.20
C THR A 97 9.62 9.63 -7.89
N ILE A 98 10.05 10.20 -6.76
CA ILE A 98 9.82 9.64 -5.42
C ILE A 98 8.32 9.56 -5.12
N LEU A 99 7.56 10.62 -5.45
CA LEU A 99 6.11 10.66 -5.29
C LEU A 99 5.43 9.52 -6.08
N ILE A 100 5.77 9.37 -7.37
CA ILE A 100 5.20 8.32 -8.23
C ILE A 100 5.54 6.93 -7.72
N LEU A 101 6.80 6.66 -7.35
CA LEU A 101 7.21 5.37 -6.81
C LEU A 101 6.48 5.05 -5.50
N SER A 102 6.38 6.02 -4.59
CA SER A 102 5.67 5.86 -3.33
C SER A 102 4.17 5.61 -3.55
N TRP A 103 3.57 6.28 -4.54
CA TRP A 103 2.19 6.05 -4.93
C TRP A 103 1.94 4.67 -5.53
N ILE A 104 2.87 4.16 -6.35
CA ILE A 104 2.80 2.79 -6.87
C ILE A 104 2.82 1.77 -5.72
N VAL A 105 3.71 1.96 -4.72
CA VAL A 105 3.71 1.12 -3.51
C VAL A 105 2.37 1.20 -2.79
N GLN A 106 1.79 2.40 -2.64
CA GLN A 106 0.47 2.59 -2.04
C GLN A 106 -0.61 1.80 -2.77
N ILE A 107 -0.62 1.81 -4.11
CA ILE A 107 -1.58 1.06 -4.92
C ILE A 107 -1.45 -0.44 -4.67
N PHE A 108 -0.23 -0.98 -4.73
CA PHE A 108 0.00 -2.40 -4.49
C PHE A 108 -0.46 -2.82 -3.09
N MET A 109 -0.10 -2.06 -2.06
CA MET A 109 -0.51 -2.38 -0.69
C MET A 109 -2.02 -2.26 -0.50
N SER A 110 -2.67 -1.26 -1.09
CA SER A 110 -4.13 -1.13 -1.08
C SER A 110 -4.84 -2.32 -1.73
N ILE A 111 -4.33 -2.82 -2.86
CA ILE A 111 -4.85 -4.03 -3.51
C ILE A 111 -4.73 -5.23 -2.56
N HIS A 112 -3.57 -5.41 -1.91
CA HIS A 112 -3.38 -6.48 -0.93
C HIS A 112 -4.36 -6.36 0.24
N VAL A 113 -4.56 -5.15 0.77
CA VAL A 113 -5.52 -4.88 1.84
C VAL A 113 -6.94 -5.24 1.39
N PHE A 114 -7.38 -4.87 0.19
CA PHE A 114 -8.70 -5.25 -0.34
C PHE A 114 -8.88 -6.77 -0.45
N PHE A 115 -7.85 -7.52 -0.89
CA PHE A 115 -7.92 -8.98 -0.94
C PHE A 115 -8.01 -9.63 0.45
N ILE A 116 -7.34 -9.05 1.45
CA ILE A 116 -7.27 -9.60 2.81
C ILE A 116 -8.50 -9.24 3.66
N LEU A 117 -9.14 -8.10 3.39
CA LEU A 117 -10.31 -7.54 4.09
C LEU A 117 -11.53 -8.49 4.14
N SER A 118 -11.63 -9.45 3.22
CA SER A 118 -12.86 -10.24 3.03
C SER A 118 -13.30 -11.06 4.26
N LYS A 119 -12.42 -11.49 5.17
CA LYS A 119 -12.82 -12.46 6.21
C LYS A 119 -12.46 -12.18 7.68
N THR A 120 -11.68 -11.16 8.04
CA THR A 120 -11.00 -11.20 9.37
C THR A 120 -10.78 -9.86 10.10
N GLU A 121 -11.50 -8.78 9.80
CA GLU A 121 -11.34 -7.51 10.55
C GLU A 121 -12.65 -7.02 11.17
N PHE A 122 -12.58 -6.63 12.44
CA PHE A 122 -13.66 -5.98 13.19
C PHE A 122 -13.88 -4.52 12.72
N ASN A 123 -12.89 -3.91 12.06
CA ASN A 123 -12.92 -2.51 11.60
C ASN A 123 -12.51 -2.36 10.12
N LYS A 124 -13.18 -3.12 9.24
CA LYS A 124 -12.94 -3.13 7.79
C LYS A 124 -12.98 -1.74 7.14
N THR A 125 -13.86 -0.87 7.65
CA THR A 125 -14.05 0.49 7.15
C THR A 125 -12.81 1.34 7.28
N ILE A 126 -12.03 1.19 8.35
CA ILE A 126 -10.82 1.99 8.60
C ILE A 126 -9.74 1.65 7.57
N ALA A 127 -9.51 0.36 7.34
CA ALA A 127 -8.57 -0.12 6.33
C ALA A 127 -8.99 0.29 4.90
N LEU A 128 -10.30 0.25 4.61
CA LEU A 128 -10.84 0.68 3.32
C LEU A 128 -10.65 2.19 3.08
N ILE A 129 -10.94 3.02 4.10
CA ILE A 129 -10.71 4.47 4.02
C ILE A 129 -9.22 4.76 3.84
N ALA A 130 -8.33 4.09 4.57
CA ALA A 130 -6.88 4.23 4.41
C ALA A 130 -6.41 3.92 2.97
N ALA A 131 -6.91 2.82 2.40
CA ALA A 131 -6.57 2.37 1.07
C ALA A 131 -7.08 3.33 -0.02
N ILE A 132 -8.36 3.71 0.05
CA ILE A 132 -8.97 4.63 -0.92
C ILE A 132 -8.31 6.01 -0.88
N SER A 133 -8.16 6.59 0.31
CA SER A 133 -7.50 7.90 0.46
C SER A 133 -6.05 7.87 -0.03
N GLY A 134 -5.34 6.76 0.18
CA GLY A 134 -3.97 6.58 -0.33
C GLY A 134 -3.90 6.53 -1.86
N ILE A 135 -4.85 5.84 -2.50
CA ILE A 135 -4.93 5.78 -3.97
C ILE A 135 -5.20 7.17 -4.56
N PHE A 136 -6.07 7.96 -3.92
CA PHE A 136 -6.40 9.32 -4.38
C PHE A 136 -5.38 10.39 -3.97
N LEU A 137 -4.21 10.02 -3.43
CA LEU A 137 -3.19 10.96 -2.95
C LEU A 137 -3.74 11.95 -1.90
N ILE A 138 -4.72 11.51 -1.09
CA ILE A 138 -5.20 12.27 0.05
C ILE A 138 -4.40 11.83 1.27
N SER A 139 -3.09 12.15 1.23
CA SER A 139 -2.09 11.61 2.14
C SER A 139 -2.36 11.85 3.64
N PRO A 140 -2.94 12.98 4.12
CA PRO A 140 -3.18 13.17 5.55
C PRO A 140 -4.24 12.20 6.09
N ILE A 141 -5.30 11.97 5.32
CA ILE A 141 -6.35 11.01 5.66
C ILE A 141 -5.78 9.59 5.62
N SER A 142 -5.02 9.27 4.57
CA SER A 142 -4.41 7.94 4.43
C SER A 142 -3.46 7.61 5.59
N LEU A 143 -2.68 8.59 6.04
CA LEU A 143 -1.75 8.45 7.17
C LEU A 143 -2.50 8.18 8.49
N ILE A 144 -3.52 8.98 8.82
CA ILE A 144 -4.30 8.79 10.06
C ILE A 144 -4.97 7.41 10.07
N PHE A 145 -5.65 7.05 8.98
CA PHE A 145 -6.41 5.80 8.92
C PHE A 145 -5.50 4.56 8.81
N SER A 146 -4.33 4.66 8.18
CA SER A 146 -3.34 3.56 8.17
C SER A 146 -2.74 3.34 9.56
N LEU A 147 -2.45 4.39 10.32
CA LEU A 147 -2.01 4.29 11.72
C LEU A 147 -3.08 3.62 12.60
N MET A 148 -4.34 4.04 12.47
CA MET A 148 -5.45 3.41 13.19
C MET A 148 -5.64 1.94 12.80
N ALA A 149 -5.56 1.61 11.51
CA ALA A 149 -5.68 0.24 11.02
C ALA A 149 -4.54 -0.64 11.55
N TYR A 150 -3.32 -0.10 11.64
CA TYR A 150 -2.16 -0.77 12.22
C TYR A 150 -2.37 -1.06 13.72
N GLN A 151 -2.72 -0.04 14.52
CA GLN A 151 -2.94 -0.21 15.97
C GLN A 151 -4.07 -1.18 16.30
N LYS A 152 -5.22 -1.06 15.61
CA LYS A 152 -6.35 -1.95 15.86
C LYS A 152 -6.07 -3.40 15.46
N ASN A 153 -5.23 -3.62 14.45
CA ASN A 153 -4.80 -4.98 14.11
C ASN A 153 -3.79 -5.51 15.12
N LEU A 154 -2.86 -4.71 15.64
CA LEU A 154 -1.97 -5.13 16.74
C LEU A 154 -2.75 -5.60 17.97
N LEU A 155 -3.74 -4.83 18.43
CA LEU A 155 -4.58 -5.15 19.59
C LEU A 155 -5.46 -6.39 19.40
N ALA A 156 -5.79 -6.76 18.15
CA ALA A 156 -6.54 -7.98 17.85
C ALA A 156 -5.65 -9.25 17.81
N PHE A 157 -4.34 -9.09 18.01
CA PHE A 157 -3.34 -10.15 18.00
C PHE A 157 -2.60 -10.35 19.33
N GLU A 158 -2.85 -9.50 20.33
CA GLU A 158 -2.62 -9.80 21.75
C GLU A 158 -3.77 -10.67 22.30
#